data_AF-A0A942KYY1-F1
#
_entry.id   AF-A0A942KYY1-F1
#
_cell.length_a   1.000
_cell.length_b   1.000
_cell.length_c   1.000
_cell.angle_alpha   90.00
_cell.angle_beta   90.00
_cell.angle_gamma   90.00
#
_symmetry.space_group_name_H-M   'P 1'
#
loop_
_entity.id
_entity.type
_entity.pdbx_description
1 polymer ?
#
loop_
_entity_poly.entity_id
_entity_poly.type
_entity_poly.pdbx_seq_one_letter_code
_entity_poly.pdbx_strand_id
1 'polypeptide(L)'
;HRDLWAEDTFWNIKPYLLEQMLARGIPRITWLDADLMLTSDPSAYFATLQDDTILVAQEGFRSRNAGTGGRTLSIGRTIARELGYTVNSCVVSVTARHQPLLDRWKAFLRSDLYQTADKRFIVGDQDVLGGLLGSDEFGQVPVAALQTGRDIAHDMLPGDFGAFQRIATLRHGEPRFVHAQGRKTWRYAIGSADATALQSQLSLHRHWAKTHRTDLPADQTAWITQDGALSRILLRLFPNSPSLRGLPIGLIGSALNLAYILRNLLRRNPTFRVGQTPDGGSPAALP
;
A
#
# COMPACT_ATOMS: atom_id res chain seq x y z
N HIS A 1 -27.21 -11.65 -0.49
CA HIS A 1 -25.94 -11.06 -0.97
C HIS A 1 -25.89 -9.53 -0.96
N ARG A 2 -26.99 -8.80 -0.70
CA ARG A 2 -26.99 -7.33 -0.59
C ARG A 2 -26.48 -6.80 0.77
N ASP A 3 -26.46 -7.63 1.80
CA ASP A 3 -26.08 -7.21 3.17
C ASP A 3 -24.56 -7.22 3.44
N LEU A 4 -23.73 -7.62 2.47
CA LEU A 4 -22.26 -7.58 2.57
C LEU A 4 -21.67 -6.20 2.20
N TRP A 5 -22.52 -5.23 1.83
CA TRP A 5 -22.12 -3.97 1.21
C TRP A 5 -22.54 -2.75 2.03
N ALA A 6 -22.59 -2.88 3.36
CA ALA A 6 -22.69 -1.69 4.21
C ALA A 6 -21.50 -0.76 3.89
N GLU A 7 -21.81 0.52 3.68
CA GLU A 7 -20.95 1.55 3.06
C GLU A 7 -19.56 1.70 3.71
N ASP A 8 -19.38 1.21 4.94
CA ASP A 8 -18.12 1.28 5.71
C ASP A 8 -17.11 0.14 5.43
N THR A 9 -17.41 -0.81 4.53
CA THR A 9 -16.56 -2.00 4.29
C THR A 9 -16.10 -2.21 2.84
N PHE A 10 -16.21 -1.18 1.98
CA PHE A 10 -15.88 -1.31 0.55
C PHE A 10 -14.49 -1.89 0.26
N TRP A 11 -13.50 -1.64 1.13
CA TRP A 11 -12.13 -2.15 1.00
C TRP A 11 -11.99 -3.66 1.28
N ASN A 12 -12.93 -4.25 2.03
CA ASN A 12 -12.92 -5.67 2.43
C ASN A 12 -13.43 -6.62 1.35
N ILE A 13 -13.76 -6.09 0.17
CA ILE A 13 -14.30 -6.84 -0.97
C ILE A 13 -13.25 -7.69 -1.68
N LYS A 14 -11.97 -7.30 -1.62
CA LYS A 14 -10.90 -7.84 -2.47
C LYS A 14 -10.86 -9.38 -2.52
N PRO A 15 -10.80 -10.12 -1.40
CA PRO A 15 -10.70 -11.58 -1.47
C PRO A 15 -11.94 -12.24 -2.07
N TYR A 16 -13.13 -11.62 -2.00
CA TYR A 16 -14.34 -12.14 -2.62
C TYR A 16 -14.31 -12.01 -4.14
N LEU A 17 -13.88 -10.86 -4.65
CA LEU A 17 -13.79 -10.65 -6.10
C LEU A 17 -12.66 -11.46 -6.72
N LEU A 18 -11.51 -11.56 -6.02
CA LEU A 18 -10.40 -12.42 -6.44
C LEU A 18 -10.87 -13.88 -6.61
N GLU A 19 -11.55 -14.44 -5.59
CA GLU A 19 -12.11 -15.78 -5.66
C GLU A 19 -13.12 -15.94 -6.80
N GLN A 20 -14.07 -15.01 -6.95
CA GLN A 20 -15.07 -15.07 -8.01
C GLN A 20 -14.44 -15.09 -9.40
N MET A 21 -13.35 -14.35 -9.60
CA MET A 21 -12.64 -14.35 -10.87
C MET A 21 -11.84 -15.63 -11.09
N LEU A 22 -11.21 -16.19 -10.05
CA LEU A 22 -10.54 -17.50 -10.12
C LEU A 22 -11.53 -18.62 -10.46
N ALA A 23 -12.74 -18.58 -9.90
CA ALA A 23 -13.81 -19.55 -10.17
C ALA A 23 -14.26 -19.56 -11.65
N ARG A 24 -13.93 -18.52 -12.43
CA ARG A 24 -14.17 -18.47 -13.88
C ARG A 24 -13.08 -19.19 -14.70
N GLY A 25 -12.15 -19.87 -14.05
CA GLY A 25 -11.05 -20.59 -14.70
C GLY A 25 -9.91 -19.69 -15.17
N ILE A 26 -9.84 -18.43 -14.68
CA ILE A 26 -8.74 -17.53 -15.02
C ILE A 26 -7.51 -17.94 -14.18
N PRO A 27 -6.36 -18.27 -14.79
CA PRO A 27 -5.23 -18.88 -14.06
C PRO A 27 -4.62 -17.99 -12.98
N ARG A 28 -4.53 -16.69 -13.26
CA ARG A 28 -3.99 -15.67 -12.37
C ARG A 28 -4.83 -14.41 -12.46
N ILE A 29 -5.18 -13.86 -11.30
CA ILE A 29 -5.93 -12.62 -11.18
C ILE A 29 -5.10 -11.63 -10.40
N THR A 30 -5.02 -10.40 -10.92
CA THR A 30 -4.41 -9.27 -10.21
C THR A 30 -5.48 -8.25 -9.90
N TRP A 31 -5.66 -7.97 -8.61
CA TRP A 31 -6.36 -6.79 -8.13
C TRP A 31 -5.46 -5.58 -8.25
N LEU A 32 -6.02 -4.48 -8.75
CA LEU A 32 -5.44 -3.14 -8.74
C LEU A 32 -6.46 -2.18 -8.13
N ASP A 33 -6.09 -1.43 -7.10
CA ASP A 33 -6.95 -0.36 -6.60
C ASP A 33 -7.21 0.69 -7.68
N ALA A 34 -8.40 1.27 -7.66
CA ALA A 34 -8.86 2.23 -8.69
C ALA A 34 -8.13 3.58 -8.64
N ASP A 35 -7.31 3.82 -7.63
CA ASP A 35 -6.50 5.03 -7.41
C ASP A 35 -5.00 4.79 -7.68
N LEU A 36 -4.69 3.71 -8.43
CA LEU A 36 -3.39 3.49 -9.03
C LEU A 36 -3.30 4.12 -10.42
N MET A 37 -2.16 4.74 -10.69
CA MET A 37 -1.72 5.14 -12.02
C MET A 37 -0.57 4.23 -12.46
N LEU A 38 -0.67 3.69 -13.66
CA LEU A 38 0.42 2.96 -14.31
C LEU A 38 1.22 3.94 -15.16
N THR A 39 2.52 4.07 -14.88
CA THR A 39 3.41 5.00 -15.58
C THR A 39 4.13 4.36 -16.76
N SER A 40 4.14 3.02 -16.80
CA SER A 40 4.72 2.18 -17.83
C SER A 40 4.13 0.77 -17.75
N ASP A 41 4.43 -0.09 -18.74
CA ASP A 41 3.96 -1.47 -18.79
C ASP A 41 4.42 -2.28 -17.55
N PRO A 42 3.49 -2.79 -16.72
CA PRO A 42 3.82 -3.56 -15.54
C PRO A 42 4.01 -5.07 -15.82
N SER A 43 3.87 -5.53 -17.07
CA SER A 43 3.84 -6.96 -17.43
C SER A 43 5.03 -7.76 -16.91
N ALA A 44 6.22 -7.15 -16.83
CA ALA A 44 7.43 -7.79 -16.31
C ALA A 44 7.29 -8.29 -14.86
N TYR A 45 6.47 -7.63 -14.02
CA TYR A 45 6.23 -8.06 -12.65
C TYR A 45 5.35 -9.31 -12.56
N PHE A 46 4.54 -9.57 -13.59
CA PHE A 46 3.59 -10.68 -13.59
C PHE A 46 4.13 -11.88 -14.37
N ALA A 47 4.87 -11.65 -15.45
CA ALA A 47 5.38 -12.69 -16.34
C ALA A 47 6.34 -13.67 -15.65
N THR A 48 7.00 -13.24 -14.57
CA THR A 48 8.01 -14.04 -13.86
C THR A 48 7.49 -14.65 -12.55
N LEU A 49 6.23 -14.41 -12.18
CA LEU A 49 5.66 -14.94 -10.93
C LEU A 49 5.35 -16.42 -11.05
N GLN A 50 5.86 -17.20 -10.11
CA GLN A 50 5.49 -18.60 -9.95
C GLN A 50 4.04 -18.71 -9.47
N ASP A 51 3.37 -19.81 -9.82
CA ASP A 51 1.94 -20.02 -9.52
C ASP A 51 1.60 -20.06 -8.04
N ASP A 52 2.56 -20.43 -7.19
CA ASP A 52 2.44 -20.46 -5.73
C ASP A 52 2.90 -19.16 -5.05
N THR A 53 3.41 -18.20 -5.82
CA THR A 53 3.84 -16.90 -5.30
C THR A 53 2.71 -15.87 -5.40
N ILE A 54 2.41 -15.25 -4.25
CA ILE A 54 1.53 -14.08 -4.17
C ILE A 54 2.36 -12.81 -4.40
N LEU A 55 1.85 -11.90 -5.23
CA LEU A 55 2.42 -10.55 -5.35
C LEU A 55 1.59 -9.58 -4.51
N VAL A 56 2.26 -8.77 -3.68
CA VAL A 56 1.65 -7.67 -2.92
C VAL A 56 2.44 -6.37 -3.10
N ALA A 57 1.90 -5.24 -2.65
CA ALA A 57 2.68 -4.01 -2.52
C ALA A 57 3.23 -3.85 -1.09
N GLN A 58 4.38 -3.18 -0.98
CA GLN A 58 4.84 -2.66 0.30
C GLN A 58 4.06 -1.39 0.64
N GLU A 59 3.85 -1.13 1.93
CA GLU A 59 3.29 0.13 2.41
C GLU A 59 4.34 1.26 2.34
N GLY A 60 3.89 2.49 2.08
CA GLY A 60 4.73 3.68 2.08
C GLY A 60 5.04 4.19 3.49
N PHE A 61 4.05 4.14 4.37
CA PHE A 61 4.13 4.72 5.70
C PHE A 61 4.82 3.79 6.72
N ARG A 62 5.91 4.27 7.32
CA ARG A 62 6.64 3.56 8.38
C ARG A 62 6.02 3.82 9.74
N SER A 63 4.93 3.14 10.05
CA SER A 63 4.41 3.09 11.43
C SER A 63 5.40 2.39 12.37
N ARG A 64 5.27 2.64 13.68
CA ARG A 64 6.08 2.00 14.72
C ARG A 64 6.10 0.46 14.64
N ASN A 65 5.02 -0.13 14.12
CA ASN A 65 4.83 -1.57 14.01
C ASN A 65 4.92 -2.06 12.55
N ALA A 66 5.61 -1.29 11.69
CA ALA A 66 5.72 -1.67 10.29
C ALA A 66 6.54 -2.96 10.14
N GLY A 67 6.01 -3.93 9.41
CA GLY A 67 6.68 -5.19 9.11
C GLY A 67 6.88 -6.16 10.28
N THR A 68 6.36 -5.87 11.47
CA THR A 68 6.47 -6.76 12.64
C THR A 68 5.35 -7.81 12.66
N GLY A 69 5.55 -8.88 13.44
CA GLY A 69 4.52 -9.91 13.66
C GLY A 69 3.26 -9.47 14.44
N GLY A 70 3.15 -8.19 14.82
CA GLY A 70 2.01 -7.70 15.61
C GLY A 70 0.65 -7.84 14.90
N ARG A 71 0.61 -7.75 13.56
CA ARG A 71 -0.61 -8.04 12.78
C ARG A 71 -1.03 -9.50 12.91
N THR A 72 -0.07 -10.42 12.85
CA THR A 72 -0.30 -11.86 13.00
C THR A 72 -0.87 -12.19 14.38
N LEU A 73 -0.31 -11.62 15.45
CA LEU A 73 -0.88 -11.79 16.80
C LEU A 73 -2.26 -11.16 16.92
N SER A 74 -2.47 -9.98 16.33
CA SER A 74 -3.76 -9.27 16.40
C SER A 74 -4.89 -10.01 15.69
N ILE A 75 -4.58 -10.93 14.79
CA ILE A 75 -5.55 -11.85 14.17
C ILE A 75 -5.63 -13.21 14.88
N GLY A 76 -5.06 -13.33 16.08
CA GLY A 76 -5.12 -14.54 16.90
C GLY A 76 -4.26 -15.69 16.36
N ARG A 77 -3.14 -15.39 15.69
CA ARG A 77 -2.25 -16.39 15.09
C ARG A 77 -0.83 -16.34 15.64
N THR A 78 -0.15 -17.48 15.56
CA THR A 78 1.26 -17.60 15.91
C THR A 78 2.12 -16.99 14.82
N ILE A 79 3.16 -16.24 15.19
CA ILE A 79 4.11 -15.67 14.24
C ILE A 79 5.01 -16.77 13.69
N ALA A 80 4.95 -17.07 12.39
CA ALA A 80 5.89 -17.98 11.73
C ALA A 80 7.03 -17.25 11.02
N ARG A 81 6.77 -16.05 10.52
CA ARG A 81 7.79 -15.18 9.92
C ARG A 81 7.41 -13.72 10.02
N GLU A 82 8.41 -12.85 9.92
CA GLU A 82 8.22 -11.44 9.68
C GLU A 82 8.53 -11.13 8.21
N LEU A 83 7.65 -10.38 7.54
CA LEU A 83 7.85 -9.99 6.14
C LEU A 83 8.90 -8.88 5.99
N GLY A 84 9.22 -8.16 7.08
CA GLY A 84 10.13 -7.01 7.06
C GLY A 84 9.52 -5.72 6.50
N TYR A 85 8.25 -5.75 6.06
CA TYR A 85 7.48 -4.61 5.60
C TYR A 85 6.00 -4.81 5.89
N THR A 86 5.23 -3.72 5.95
CA THR A 86 3.77 -3.79 6.01
C THR A 86 3.22 -4.04 4.62
N VAL A 87 2.28 -4.97 4.50
CA VAL A 87 1.56 -5.26 3.26
C VAL A 87 0.57 -4.12 2.97
N ASN A 88 0.55 -3.68 1.72
CA ASN A 88 -0.51 -2.86 1.15
C ASN A 88 -1.22 -3.67 0.06
N SER A 89 -2.56 -3.74 0.11
CA SER A 89 -3.36 -4.57 -0.81
C SER A 89 -3.79 -3.85 -2.08
N CYS A 90 -3.20 -2.68 -2.39
CA CYS A 90 -3.50 -1.97 -3.64
C CYS A 90 -3.11 -2.75 -4.88
N VAL A 91 -2.14 -3.66 -4.77
CA VAL A 91 -1.84 -4.68 -5.77
C VAL A 91 -1.84 -6.02 -5.09
N VAL A 92 -2.67 -6.96 -5.56
CA VAL A 92 -2.68 -8.35 -5.08
C VAL A 92 -2.80 -9.28 -6.28
N SER A 93 -1.78 -10.09 -6.56
CA SER A 93 -1.84 -11.12 -7.61
C SER A 93 -1.89 -12.51 -7.01
N VAL A 94 -2.92 -13.28 -7.38
CA VAL A 94 -3.19 -14.62 -6.85
C VAL A 94 -3.56 -15.59 -7.97
N THR A 95 -3.48 -16.88 -7.65
CA THR A 95 -3.88 -18.02 -8.48
C THR A 95 -4.80 -18.94 -7.69
N ALA A 96 -5.32 -19.99 -8.30
CA ALA A 96 -6.09 -21.03 -7.62
C ALA A 96 -5.33 -21.68 -6.43
N ARG A 97 -3.99 -21.68 -6.43
CA ARG A 97 -3.19 -22.21 -5.30
C ARG A 97 -3.36 -21.39 -4.01
N HIS A 98 -3.79 -20.13 -4.13
CA HIS A 98 -3.99 -19.22 -3.02
C HIS A 98 -5.42 -19.28 -2.46
N GLN A 99 -6.27 -20.18 -2.97
CA GLN A 99 -7.66 -20.34 -2.52
C GLN A 99 -7.78 -20.50 -1.00
N PRO A 100 -6.98 -21.33 -0.30
CA PRO A 100 -7.06 -21.44 1.15
C PRO A 100 -6.78 -20.12 1.89
N LEU A 101 -5.85 -19.31 1.37
CA LEU A 101 -5.54 -17.98 1.92
C LEU A 101 -6.72 -17.02 1.73
N LEU A 102 -7.35 -17.02 0.55
CA LEU A 102 -8.53 -16.19 0.27
C LEU A 102 -9.71 -16.58 1.17
N ASP A 103 -9.93 -17.88 1.38
CA ASP A 103 -10.96 -18.39 2.29
C ASP A 103 -10.73 -17.93 3.72
N ARG A 104 -9.49 -18.04 4.22
CA ARG A 104 -9.16 -17.57 5.56
C ARG A 104 -9.30 -16.06 5.69
N TRP A 105 -8.88 -15.31 4.68
CA TRP A 105 -9.00 -13.86 4.65
C TRP A 105 -10.47 -13.42 4.73
N LYS A 106 -11.35 -13.99 3.90
CA LYS A 106 -12.80 -13.72 3.96
C LYS A 106 -13.39 -14.08 5.32
N ALA A 107 -13.06 -15.26 5.84
CA ALA A 107 -13.56 -15.72 7.13
C ALA A 107 -13.18 -14.76 8.26
N PHE A 108 -11.93 -14.28 8.27
CA PHE A 108 -11.47 -13.33 9.28
C PHE A 108 -12.20 -11.99 9.19
N LEU A 109 -12.37 -11.43 7.98
CA LEU A 109 -13.07 -10.16 7.77
C LEU A 109 -14.54 -10.18 8.25
N ARG A 110 -15.14 -11.36 8.42
CA ARG A 110 -16.48 -11.57 8.95
C ARG A 110 -16.53 -11.93 10.44
N SER A 111 -15.38 -12.13 11.07
CA SER A 111 -15.30 -12.58 12.45
C SER A 111 -15.44 -11.42 13.44
N ASP A 112 -15.92 -11.72 14.65
CA ASP A 112 -15.92 -10.77 15.78
C ASP A 112 -14.51 -10.32 16.15
N LEU A 113 -13.52 -11.18 15.90
CA LEU A 113 -12.11 -10.87 16.12
C LEU A 113 -11.64 -9.71 15.21
N TYR A 114 -12.11 -9.60 13.97
CA TYR A 114 -11.81 -8.44 13.13
C TYR A 114 -12.43 -7.15 13.67
N GLN A 115 -13.64 -7.23 14.19
CA GLN A 115 -14.35 -6.06 14.76
C GLN A 115 -13.65 -5.54 16.03
N THR A 116 -13.17 -6.47 16.85
CA THR A 116 -12.53 -6.20 18.15
C THR A 116 -11.00 -6.14 18.08
N ALA A 117 -10.41 -6.39 16.92
CA ALA A 117 -8.96 -6.37 16.75
C ALA A 117 -8.36 -5.02 17.11
N ASP A 118 -7.13 -5.07 17.62
CA ASP A 118 -6.37 -3.89 17.99
C ASP A 118 -6.15 -2.98 16.77
N LYS A 119 -6.79 -1.80 16.80
CA LYS A 119 -6.72 -0.79 15.74
C LYS A 119 -5.32 -0.20 15.54
N ARG A 120 -4.36 -0.50 16.42
CA ARG A 120 -2.93 -0.19 16.20
C ARG A 120 -2.28 -1.07 15.13
N PHE A 121 -2.88 -2.23 14.83
CA PHE A 121 -2.36 -3.19 13.85
C PHE A 121 -3.35 -3.48 12.73
N ILE A 122 -4.65 -3.56 13.04
CA ILE A 122 -5.71 -3.94 12.10
C ILE A 122 -6.62 -2.74 11.84
N VAL A 123 -6.45 -2.11 10.68
CA VAL A 123 -7.28 -1.00 10.20
C VAL A 123 -8.13 -1.43 9.01
N GLY A 124 -7.64 -2.35 8.18
CA GLY A 124 -8.38 -2.85 7.04
C GLY A 124 -7.93 -4.21 6.52
N ASP A 125 -8.40 -4.55 5.32
CA ASP A 125 -8.18 -5.84 4.66
C ASP A 125 -6.69 -6.16 4.46
N GLN A 126 -5.87 -5.18 4.11
CA GLN A 126 -4.43 -5.36 3.90
C GLN A 126 -3.71 -5.83 5.16
N ASP A 127 -4.15 -5.38 6.34
CA ASP A 127 -3.52 -5.76 7.60
C ASP A 127 -3.82 -7.22 7.94
N VAL A 128 -5.03 -7.68 7.61
CA VAL A 128 -5.43 -9.09 7.74
C VAL A 128 -4.62 -9.95 6.78
N LEU A 129 -4.48 -9.54 5.51
CA LEU A 129 -3.64 -10.25 4.54
C LEU A 129 -2.20 -10.35 5.04
N GLY A 130 -1.59 -9.25 5.49
CA GLY A 130 -0.24 -9.24 6.03
C GLY A 130 -0.10 -10.11 7.28
N GLY A 131 -1.08 -10.10 8.18
CA GLY A 131 -1.12 -10.95 9.37
C GLY A 131 -1.17 -12.44 9.01
N LEU A 132 -1.98 -12.82 8.03
CA LEU A 132 -2.07 -14.19 7.53
C LEU A 132 -0.76 -14.64 6.87
N LEU A 133 -0.15 -13.81 6.02
CA LEU A 133 1.12 -14.14 5.39
C LEU A 133 2.29 -14.28 6.39
N GLY A 134 2.16 -13.71 7.59
CA GLY A 134 3.09 -13.91 8.70
C GLY A 134 2.74 -15.06 9.65
N SER A 135 1.57 -15.70 9.49
CA SER A 135 1.10 -16.74 10.41
C SER A 135 1.72 -18.11 10.15
N ASP A 136 1.62 -19.00 11.13
CA ASP A 136 1.90 -20.44 11.00
C ASP A 136 1.16 -21.12 9.84
N GLU A 137 -0.10 -20.77 9.61
CA GLU A 137 -0.90 -21.36 8.53
C GLU A 137 -0.39 -21.02 7.11
N PHE A 138 0.19 -19.83 6.89
CA PHE A 138 0.60 -19.36 5.56
C PHE A 138 2.03 -18.81 5.48
N GLY A 139 2.84 -19.02 6.52
CA GLY A 139 4.23 -18.52 6.59
C GLY A 139 5.15 -19.14 5.53
N GLN A 140 4.75 -20.26 4.95
CA GLN A 140 5.41 -20.94 3.84
C GLN A 140 5.04 -20.36 2.46
N VAL A 141 3.96 -19.57 2.33
CA VAL A 141 3.54 -19.02 1.02
C VAL A 141 4.61 -18.05 0.52
N PRO A 142 5.24 -18.26 -0.65
CA PRO A 142 6.19 -17.30 -1.20
C PRO A 142 5.53 -15.94 -1.49
N VAL A 143 6.19 -14.84 -1.11
CA VAL A 143 5.68 -13.47 -1.31
C VAL A 143 6.66 -12.68 -2.16
N ALA A 144 6.21 -12.27 -3.35
CA ALA A 144 6.84 -11.21 -4.11
C ALA A 144 6.24 -9.86 -3.66
N ALA A 145 7.07 -8.82 -3.60
CA ALA A 145 6.62 -7.50 -3.17
C ALA A 145 7.07 -6.40 -4.14
N LEU A 146 6.13 -5.56 -4.56
CA LEU A 146 6.43 -4.28 -5.19
C LEU A 146 7.05 -3.35 -4.15
N GLN A 147 8.32 -3.00 -4.34
CA GLN A 147 9.09 -2.24 -3.37
C GLN A 147 8.71 -0.76 -3.36
N THR A 148 8.41 -0.21 -2.19
CA THR A 148 8.11 1.21 -2.00
C THR A 148 9.30 2.08 -2.44
N GLY A 149 9.03 3.01 -3.33
CA GLY A 149 9.98 3.98 -3.88
C GLY A 149 10.85 3.44 -5.02
N ARG A 150 10.68 2.18 -5.41
CA ARG A 150 11.30 1.59 -6.60
C ARG A 150 10.24 1.16 -7.61
N ASP A 151 9.34 0.27 -7.18
CA ASP A 151 8.31 -0.30 -8.04
C ASP A 151 6.99 0.48 -7.91
N ILE A 152 6.69 0.93 -6.69
CA ILE A 152 5.49 1.69 -6.36
C ILE A 152 5.83 2.96 -5.56
N ALA A 153 5.24 4.09 -5.93
CA ALA A 153 5.26 5.32 -5.13
C ALA A 153 3.90 5.56 -4.49
N HIS A 154 3.89 5.75 -3.18
CA HIS A 154 2.69 6.11 -2.42
C HIS A 154 2.64 7.62 -2.24
N ASP A 155 1.48 8.21 -2.53
CA ASP A 155 1.25 9.64 -2.56
C ASP A 155 0.20 10.05 -1.50
N MET A 156 0.43 9.64 -0.24
CA MET A 156 -0.45 9.95 0.88
C MET A 156 0.09 11.10 1.74
N LEU A 157 1.32 10.95 2.24
CA LEU A 157 2.01 11.95 3.06
C LEU A 157 3.30 12.41 2.35
N PRO A 158 3.83 13.61 2.70
CA PRO A 158 5.08 14.11 2.14
C PRO A 158 6.26 13.12 2.22
N GLY A 159 6.25 12.21 3.20
CA GLY A 159 7.33 11.28 3.50
C GLY A 159 7.22 9.89 2.88
N ASP A 160 6.09 9.52 2.26
CA ASP A 160 5.88 8.14 1.78
C ASP A 160 6.67 7.84 0.50
N PHE A 161 6.92 8.87 -0.30
CA PHE A 161 7.89 8.86 -1.39
C PHE A 161 8.93 9.97 -1.15
N GLY A 162 9.90 9.64 -0.30
CA GLY A 162 10.89 10.55 0.27
C GLY A 162 11.98 10.98 -0.70
N ALA A 163 12.89 11.83 -0.21
CA ALA A 163 13.92 12.46 -1.04
C ALA A 163 14.86 11.43 -1.71
N PHE A 164 15.34 10.44 -0.96
CA PHE A 164 16.25 9.43 -1.51
C PHE A 164 15.58 8.54 -2.54
N GLN A 165 14.31 8.19 -2.36
CA GLN A 165 13.55 7.41 -3.34
C GLN A 165 13.34 8.23 -4.63
N ARG A 166 13.02 9.52 -4.51
CA ARG A 166 12.92 10.45 -5.65
C ARG A 166 14.24 10.63 -6.39
N ILE A 167 15.37 10.72 -5.66
CA ILE A 167 16.70 10.81 -6.29
C ILE A 167 17.05 9.49 -6.97
N ALA A 168 16.69 8.36 -6.37
CA ALA A 168 16.97 7.03 -6.92
C ALA A 168 16.30 6.79 -8.29
N THR A 169 15.25 7.54 -8.64
CA THR A 169 14.62 7.45 -9.97
C THR A 169 15.53 7.92 -11.10
N LEU A 170 16.55 8.74 -10.81
CA LEU A 170 17.58 9.09 -11.80
C LEU A 170 18.35 7.86 -12.30
N ARG A 171 18.47 6.83 -11.46
CA ARG A 171 19.15 5.58 -11.80
C ARG A 171 18.18 4.50 -12.25
N HIS A 172 17.02 4.41 -11.62
CA HIS A 172 16.10 3.27 -11.78
C HIS A 172 14.90 3.56 -12.67
N GLY A 173 14.72 4.82 -13.10
CA GLY A 173 13.49 5.28 -13.75
C GLY A 173 12.39 5.61 -12.74
N GLU A 174 11.28 6.12 -13.25
CA GLU A 174 10.08 6.41 -12.45
C GLU A 174 9.40 5.10 -11.99
N PRO A 175 8.80 5.05 -10.79
CA PRO A 175 8.05 3.89 -10.33
C PRO A 175 6.91 3.55 -11.29
N ARG A 176 6.72 2.25 -11.57
CA ARG A 176 5.68 1.78 -12.52
C ARG A 176 4.27 1.99 -11.98
N PHE A 177 4.12 1.92 -10.67
CA PHE A 177 2.87 2.15 -9.97
C PHE A 177 2.95 3.45 -9.17
N VAL A 178 1.93 4.28 -9.28
CA VAL A 178 1.76 5.47 -8.45
C VAL A 178 0.40 5.40 -7.79
N HIS A 179 0.40 5.26 -6.47
CA HIS A 179 -0.79 5.05 -5.66
C HIS A 179 -1.18 6.35 -4.97
N ALA A 180 -2.35 6.91 -5.31
CA ALA A 180 -2.93 8.04 -4.58
C ALA A 180 -3.52 7.60 -3.24
N GLN A 181 -2.69 7.04 -2.37
CA GLN A 181 -3.11 6.54 -1.08
C GLN A 181 -3.61 7.69 -0.17
N GLY A 182 -4.65 7.45 0.63
CA GLY A 182 -5.21 8.46 1.53
C GLY A 182 -6.09 9.51 0.83
N ARG A 183 -5.80 10.81 1.04
CA ARG A 183 -6.69 11.89 0.58
C ARG A 183 -6.63 12.05 -0.94
N LYS A 184 -7.80 12.07 -1.56
CA LYS A 184 -7.94 12.07 -3.02
C LYS A 184 -7.95 13.49 -3.57
N THR A 185 -6.94 13.85 -4.35
CA THR A 185 -6.78 15.21 -4.89
C THR A 185 -7.95 15.66 -5.76
N TRP A 186 -8.63 14.73 -6.43
CA TRP A 186 -9.83 14.99 -7.22
C TRP A 186 -11.10 15.26 -6.39
N ARG A 187 -11.06 15.04 -5.07
CA ARG A 187 -12.18 15.36 -4.16
C ARG A 187 -12.04 16.73 -3.52
N TYR A 188 -10.92 17.43 -3.72
CA TYR A 188 -10.73 18.74 -3.11
C TYR A 188 -11.58 19.79 -3.81
N ALA A 189 -12.23 20.64 -3.01
CA ALA A 189 -12.90 21.82 -3.54
C ALA A 189 -11.88 22.72 -4.22
N ILE A 190 -12.24 23.24 -5.39
CA ILE A 190 -11.43 24.21 -6.14
C ILE A 190 -11.08 25.40 -5.24
N GLY A 191 -9.80 25.78 -5.19
CA GLY A 191 -9.32 26.90 -4.38
C GLY A 191 -9.19 26.62 -2.87
N SER A 192 -9.55 25.41 -2.40
CA SER A 192 -9.36 25.03 -0.99
C SER A 192 -7.88 25.00 -0.57
N ALA A 193 -7.62 25.06 0.74
CA ALA A 193 -6.27 24.92 1.29
C ALA A 193 -5.61 23.61 0.85
N ASP A 194 -6.36 22.50 0.83
CA ASP A 194 -5.86 21.21 0.36
C ASP A 194 -5.55 21.21 -1.14
N ALA A 195 -6.40 21.82 -1.98
CA ALA A 195 -6.15 21.92 -3.41
C ALA A 195 -4.96 22.83 -3.76
N THR A 196 -4.75 23.88 -2.97
CA THR A 196 -3.67 24.86 -3.16
C THR A 196 -2.35 24.47 -2.48
N ALA A 197 -2.37 23.47 -1.60
CA ALA A 197 -1.18 22.95 -0.95
C ALA A 197 -0.14 22.46 -1.97
N LEU A 198 1.13 22.78 -1.72
CA LEU A 198 2.22 22.41 -2.63
C LEU A 198 2.35 20.89 -2.79
N GLN A 199 2.10 20.11 -1.72
CA GLN A 199 2.05 18.65 -1.79
C GLN A 199 1.03 18.17 -2.83
N SER A 200 -0.21 18.67 -2.78
CA SER A 200 -1.28 18.30 -3.71
C SER A 200 -0.96 18.70 -5.15
N GLN A 201 -0.26 19.82 -5.36
CA GLN A 201 0.10 20.30 -6.69
C GLN A 201 1.30 19.54 -7.29
N LEU A 202 2.20 19.04 -6.45
CA LEU A 202 3.37 18.24 -6.85
C LEU A 202 3.16 16.73 -6.64
N SER A 203 1.94 16.32 -6.34
CA SER A 203 1.51 14.93 -6.27
C SER A 203 1.93 14.20 -7.54
N LEU A 204 2.59 13.05 -7.37
CA LEU A 204 3.03 12.22 -8.49
C LEU A 204 1.81 11.65 -9.20
N HIS A 205 0.77 11.27 -8.45
CA HIS A 205 -0.49 10.80 -9.03
C HIS A 205 -1.14 11.89 -9.88
N ARG A 206 -1.26 13.12 -9.34
CA ARG A 206 -1.80 14.26 -10.09
C ARG A 206 -0.99 14.54 -11.35
N HIS A 207 0.32 14.38 -11.31
CA HIS A 207 1.14 14.56 -12.50
C HIS A 207 0.79 13.55 -13.60
N TRP A 208 0.73 12.26 -13.27
CA TRP A 208 0.37 11.24 -14.25
C TRP A 208 -1.09 11.37 -14.70
N ALA A 209 -2.01 11.77 -13.82
CA ALA A 209 -3.38 12.07 -14.25
C ALA A 209 -3.45 13.21 -15.28
N LYS A 210 -2.51 14.18 -15.27
CA LYS A 210 -2.44 15.23 -16.32
C LYS A 210 -2.16 14.65 -17.70
N THR A 211 -1.41 13.55 -17.82
CA THR A 211 -1.13 12.93 -19.13
C THR A 211 -2.36 12.30 -19.74
N HIS A 212 -3.35 11.95 -18.91
CA HIS A 212 -4.66 11.40 -19.28
C HIS A 212 -5.76 12.46 -19.32
N ARG A 213 -5.42 13.75 -19.37
CA ARG A 213 -6.43 14.83 -19.33
C ARG A 213 -7.47 14.71 -20.44
N THR A 214 -7.09 14.24 -21.62
CA THR A 214 -7.97 14.06 -22.77
C THR A 214 -8.98 12.92 -22.59
N ASP A 215 -8.69 12.00 -21.67
CA ASP A 215 -9.53 10.83 -21.39
C ASP A 215 -10.59 11.15 -20.32
N LEU A 216 -10.50 12.33 -19.70
CA LEU A 216 -11.38 12.77 -18.63
C LEU A 216 -12.42 13.78 -19.14
N PRO A 217 -13.67 13.71 -18.64
CA PRO A 217 -14.67 14.75 -18.87
C PRO A 217 -14.13 16.13 -18.46
N ALA A 218 -14.41 17.17 -19.26
CA ALA A 218 -13.83 18.49 -19.06
C ALA A 218 -14.12 19.07 -17.66
N ASP A 219 -15.33 18.82 -17.15
CA ASP A 219 -15.80 19.19 -15.80
C ASP A 219 -15.07 18.45 -14.67
N GLN A 220 -14.38 17.34 -14.96
CA GLN A 220 -13.60 16.56 -14.00
C GLN A 220 -12.09 16.85 -14.04
N THR A 221 -11.64 17.82 -14.85
CA THR A 221 -10.21 18.15 -14.99
C THR A 221 -9.71 19.27 -14.08
N ALA A 222 -10.59 19.95 -13.33
CA ALA A 222 -10.21 21.14 -12.57
C ALA A 222 -9.04 20.88 -11.59
N TRP A 223 -9.06 19.75 -10.89
CA TRP A 223 -8.06 19.36 -9.90
C TRP A 223 -6.66 19.08 -10.51
N ILE A 224 -6.57 18.72 -11.80
CA ILE A 224 -5.29 18.58 -12.50
C ILE A 224 -4.83 19.87 -13.18
N THR A 225 -5.69 20.84 -13.46
CA THR A 225 -5.32 22.04 -14.24
C THR A 225 -4.84 23.22 -13.41
N GLN A 226 -5.17 23.29 -12.12
CA GLN A 226 -4.94 24.48 -11.30
C GLN A 226 -3.62 24.42 -10.53
N ASP A 227 -2.52 24.79 -11.18
CA ASP A 227 -1.20 24.85 -10.56
C ASP A 227 -0.87 26.27 -10.07
N GLY A 228 -0.45 26.37 -8.80
CA GLY A 228 0.08 27.61 -8.22
C GLY A 228 1.39 28.08 -8.88
N ALA A 229 1.82 29.31 -8.59
CA ALA A 229 3.04 29.86 -9.18
C ALA A 229 4.30 29.03 -8.85
N LEU A 230 4.45 28.62 -7.60
CA LEU A 230 5.60 27.82 -7.14
C LEU A 230 5.65 26.43 -7.79
N SER A 231 4.51 25.74 -7.87
CA SER A 231 4.47 24.43 -8.54
C SER A 231 4.78 24.55 -10.02
N ARG A 232 4.30 25.60 -10.71
CA ARG A 232 4.67 25.89 -12.11
C ARG A 232 6.16 26.11 -12.30
N ILE A 233 6.85 26.77 -11.37
CA ILE A 233 8.31 26.92 -11.41
C ILE A 233 8.99 25.55 -11.29
N LEU A 234 8.61 24.74 -10.31
CA LEU A 234 9.20 23.41 -10.10
C LEU A 234 8.92 22.45 -11.28
N LEU A 235 7.73 22.53 -11.87
CA LEU A 235 7.37 21.79 -13.09
C LEU A 235 8.28 22.15 -14.28
N ARG A 236 8.73 23.41 -14.37
CA ARG A 236 9.65 23.87 -15.42
C ARG A 236 11.11 23.50 -15.17
N LEU A 237 11.54 23.42 -13.90
CA LEU A 237 12.92 23.05 -13.55
C LEU A 237 13.23 21.59 -13.84
N PHE A 238 12.23 20.71 -13.70
CA PHE A 238 12.39 19.26 -13.93
C PHE A 238 11.37 18.76 -14.96
N PRO A 239 11.48 19.17 -16.23
CA PRO A 239 10.46 18.89 -17.24
C PRO A 239 10.30 17.40 -17.54
N ASN A 240 11.36 16.60 -17.36
CA ASN A 240 11.36 15.17 -17.69
C ASN A 240 11.43 14.23 -16.47
N SER A 241 11.28 14.76 -15.25
CA SER A 241 11.46 13.97 -14.03
C SER A 241 10.35 14.28 -13.01
N PRO A 242 9.17 13.68 -13.17
CA PRO A 242 8.05 13.83 -12.25
C PRO A 242 8.43 13.66 -10.79
N SER A 243 9.23 12.64 -10.47
CA SER A 243 9.69 12.37 -9.11
C SER A 243 10.53 13.51 -8.52
N LEU A 244 11.40 14.14 -9.32
CA LEU A 244 12.28 15.22 -8.86
C LEU A 244 11.54 16.54 -8.61
N ARG A 245 10.41 16.78 -9.28
CA ARG A 245 9.59 17.99 -9.03
C ARG A 245 9.09 18.06 -7.59
N GLY A 246 8.78 16.90 -7.00
CA GLY A 246 8.38 16.78 -5.60
C GLY A 246 9.54 16.66 -4.62
N LEU A 247 10.80 16.85 -5.04
CA LEU A 247 11.97 16.74 -4.16
C LEU A 247 11.89 17.67 -2.93
N PRO A 248 11.44 18.94 -3.04
CA PRO A 248 11.26 19.78 -1.84
C PRO A 248 10.29 19.17 -0.82
N ILE A 249 9.18 18.59 -1.29
CA ILE A 249 8.21 17.89 -0.44
C ILE A 249 8.82 16.62 0.15
N GLY A 250 9.55 15.86 -0.66
CA GLY A 250 10.26 14.66 -0.22
C GLY A 250 11.33 14.95 0.85
N LEU A 251 12.03 16.09 0.78
CA LEU A 251 12.98 16.52 1.81
C LEU A 251 12.28 16.82 3.14
N ILE A 252 11.19 17.59 3.11
CA ILE A 252 10.36 17.88 4.29
C ILE A 252 9.83 16.57 4.90
N GLY A 253 9.24 15.72 4.07
CA GLY A 253 8.71 14.43 4.50
C GLY A 253 9.77 13.50 5.07
N SER A 254 10.98 13.47 4.49
CA SER A 254 12.10 12.66 5.01
C SER A 254 12.55 13.17 6.38
N ALA A 255 12.61 14.48 6.59
CA ALA A 255 12.94 15.08 7.88
C ALA A 255 11.88 14.76 8.95
N LEU A 256 10.60 14.87 8.60
CA LEU A 256 9.48 14.51 9.49
C LEU A 256 9.52 13.02 9.86
N ASN A 257 9.77 12.15 8.88
CA ASN A 257 9.90 10.71 9.11
C ASN A 257 11.10 10.40 10.01
N LEU A 258 12.25 11.04 9.81
CA LEU A 258 13.42 10.88 10.68
C LEU A 258 13.09 11.32 12.11
N ALA A 259 12.45 12.47 12.30
CA ALA A 259 12.01 12.94 13.60
C ALA A 259 11.04 11.96 14.28
N TYR A 260 10.10 11.40 13.53
CA TYR A 260 9.18 10.36 14.02
C TYR A 260 9.91 9.08 14.44
N ILE A 261 10.85 8.60 13.62
CA ILE A 261 11.68 7.43 13.93
C ILE A 261 12.49 7.67 15.21
N LEU A 262 13.18 8.81 15.32
CA LEU A 262 13.96 9.16 16.50
C LEU A 262 13.09 9.23 17.76
N ARG A 263 11.91 9.87 17.67
CA ARG A 263 10.93 9.92 18.76
C ARG A 263 10.48 8.52 19.19
N ASN A 264 10.35 7.59 18.25
CA ASN A 264 9.92 6.23 18.54
C ASN A 264 11.05 5.32 19.02
N LEU A 265 12.29 5.50 18.57
CA LEU A 265 13.45 4.77 19.11
C LEU A 265 13.63 5.04 20.60
N LEU A 266 13.33 6.25 21.05
CA LEU A 266 13.32 6.62 22.47
C LEU A 266 12.20 5.92 23.27
N ARG A 267 11.17 5.38 22.60
CA ARG A 267 10.07 4.64 23.24
C ARG A 267 10.29 3.14 22.99
N ARG A 268 10.66 2.36 24.01
CA ARG A 268 10.88 0.89 23.90
C ARG A 268 9.83 0.21 23.00
N ASN A 269 10.24 -0.20 21.80
CA ASN A 269 9.34 -0.84 20.84
C ASN A 269 8.90 -2.21 21.37
N PRO A 270 7.63 -2.60 21.15
CA PRO A 270 7.24 -3.99 21.38
C PRO A 270 8.10 -4.89 20.50
N THR A 271 8.75 -5.87 21.12
CA THR A 271 9.51 -6.90 20.42
C THR A 271 8.59 -8.07 20.14
N PHE A 272 8.60 -8.53 18.89
CA PHE A 272 7.87 -9.70 18.45
C PHE A 272 8.88 -10.79 18.11
N ARG A 273 8.51 -12.06 18.33
CA ARG A 273 9.39 -13.20 18.05
C ARG A 273 8.66 -14.25 17.22
N VAL A 274 9.39 -14.88 16.30
CA VAL A 274 8.91 -16.10 15.64
C VAL A 274 8.62 -17.15 16.72
N GLY A 275 7.48 -17.83 16.57
CA GLY A 275 6.91 -18.78 17.52
C GLY A 275 6.07 -18.14 18.63
N GLN A 276 6.00 -16.81 18.73
CA GLN A 276 5.15 -16.15 19.72
C GLN A 276 3.67 -16.39 19.41
N THR A 277 2.92 -16.77 20.44
CA THR A 277 1.47 -17.01 20.40
C THR A 277 0.67 -15.79 20.90
N PRO A 278 -0.62 -15.67 20.55
CA PRO A 278 -1.47 -14.55 20.99
C PRO A 278 -1.52 -14.35 22.50
N ASP A 279 -1.50 -15.44 23.27
CA ASP A 279 -1.60 -15.42 24.73
C ASP A 279 -0.27 -15.10 25.44
N GLY A 280 0.78 -14.78 24.68
CA GLY A 280 2.10 -14.48 25.21
C GLY A 280 2.90 -15.70 25.65
N GLY A 281 2.42 -16.92 25.34
CA GLY A 281 3.18 -18.14 25.54
C GLY A 281 4.43 -18.15 24.67
N SER A 282 5.60 -18.38 25.29
CA SER A 282 6.81 -18.74 24.55
C SER A 282 6.57 -20.03 23.77
N PRO A 283 7.09 -20.17 22.54
CA PRO A 283 7.05 -21.45 21.84
C PRO A 283 7.67 -22.50 22.76
N ALA A 284 6.98 -23.63 22.96
CA ALA A 284 7.57 -24.79 23.59
C ALA A 284 8.89 -25.07 22.87
N ALA A 285 9.98 -25.22 23.63
CA ALA A 285 11.28 -25.52 23.06
C ALA A 285 11.11 -26.72 22.10
N LEU A 286 11.39 -26.49 20.82
CA LEU A 286 11.37 -27.56 19.83
C LEU A 286 12.33 -28.65 20.33
N PRO A 287 11.92 -29.93 20.37
CA PRO A 287 12.78 -31.03 20.79
C PRO A 287 13.98 -31.23 19.85
#